data_AF-A0A2A5ANB9-F1
#
_entry.id   AF-A0A2A5ANB9-F1
#
_cell.length_a   1.000
_cell.length_b   1.000
_cell.length_c   1.000
_cell.angle_alpha   90.00
_cell.angle_beta   90.00
_cell.angle_gamma   90.00
#
_symmetry.space_group_name_H-M   'P 1'
#
loop_
_entity.id
_entity.type
_entity.pdbx_description
1 polymer ?
#
loop_
_entity_poly.entity_id
_entity_poly.type
_entity_poly.pdbx_seq_one_letter_code
_entity_poly.pdbx_strand_id
1 'polypeptide(L)'
;MVINRWSVSVLNRFSWSGFVDLSRRRKRLTGRLVIGLLWGSVWAPQVGLACGGFFCSLVPINQAGEQIIFKQQGNDVTAIVQIQYVGQAEDFSWVVPVPGIPTFAAGSNLLFQTLEPMTRPQFNLLESGEVCLEDLESDSSVVNLGGAATEGDAVEVEVLLSETVGPYDVQVIQSEDPEALATWLVDNNYDLSERGAELIEPYVTSGMNFVVLKLSSGQTVGDLRPLVMNYMTEQVMIPIRLTAVAAQDDMGVLVWILGEGRAVPTNYPHVTVNYSQIDWFNGTQTAYASYQQLVADAMDEAGGQGFATDYAGTDLDVWESLSRLQDGASGQLTQLGSIQGRSAYMRSALLPPGGLSFATLTGIVINQSAVFEGRENEVFFNDDLLEQTFNDAQWDAVRSAIETEINDSVIEPINNSFSVFEAPHYLTRMYTRLSAAEMTLDPTFDFNLTMASQTIVREASLVSTCSGGSTQWNMTLGQGTDRDGELIMQGVGLPPTFFSTLPVVQSFVQSIDLTRSEGAAERITSNSFKPVRYVSTDSGLEVVAEVAPVRKKRRGGSVSLELLGLLAGLMVLRWSRARRCDQRCSVALR
;
A
#
# COMPACT_ATOMS: atom_id res chain seq x y z
N MET A 1 -38.61 -44.54 38.53
CA MET A 1 -39.82 -45.38 38.55
C MET A 1 -39.78 -46.27 37.31
N VAL A 2 -39.90 -47.60 37.43
CA VAL A 2 -39.98 -48.67 36.37
C VAL A 2 -39.33 -48.36 34.99
N ILE A 3 -38.15 -48.85 34.57
CA ILE A 3 -37.53 -50.21 34.48
C ILE A 3 -37.84 -50.99 33.18
N ASN A 4 -36.87 -50.99 32.24
CA ASN A 4 -36.31 -52.11 31.44
C ASN A 4 -35.49 -51.51 30.27
N ARG A 5 -34.23 -51.83 29.95
CA ARG A 5 -33.29 -52.94 30.24
C ARG A 5 -33.50 -54.21 29.40
N TRP A 6 -32.65 -54.36 28.37
CA TRP A 6 -32.09 -55.63 27.91
C TRP A 6 -30.59 -55.46 27.66
N SER A 7 -29.82 -56.55 27.78
CA SER A 7 -28.36 -56.55 27.67
C SER A 7 -27.86 -57.96 27.35
N VAL A 8 -26.94 -58.09 26.40
CA VAL A 8 -26.19 -59.34 26.13
C VAL A 8 -24.73 -58.96 25.83
N SER A 9 -23.79 -59.71 26.40
CA SER A 9 -22.35 -59.39 26.37
C SER A 9 -21.49 -60.65 26.45
N VAL A 10 -20.63 -60.88 25.46
CA VAL A 10 -19.64 -61.99 25.39
C VAL A 10 -18.41 -61.39 24.68
N LEU A 11 -17.29 -61.10 25.38
CA LEU A 11 -16.10 -61.97 25.53
C LEU A 11 -15.54 -62.41 24.15
N ASN A 12 -14.30 -62.10 23.76
CA ASN A 12 -12.99 -62.29 24.43
C ASN A 12 -11.92 -61.40 23.74
N ARG A 13 -10.66 -61.26 24.14
CA ARG A 13 -9.87 -61.25 25.41
C ARG A 13 -8.38 -61.15 24.98
N PHE A 14 -7.55 -60.35 25.67
CA PHE A 14 -6.06 -60.47 25.80
C PHE A 14 -5.22 -60.60 24.49
N SER A 15 -4.37 -59.64 24.10
CA SER A 15 -3.14 -59.12 24.73
C SER A 15 -2.02 -60.16 24.95
N TRP A 16 -0.81 -59.92 24.43
CA TRP A 16 0.35 -59.53 25.25
C TRP A 16 1.54 -59.00 24.45
N SER A 17 2.53 -58.45 25.16
CA SER A 17 3.79 -57.89 24.65
C SER A 17 4.86 -58.94 24.35
N GLY A 18 5.77 -58.64 23.41
CA GLY A 18 7.00 -59.41 23.15
C GLY A 18 8.11 -58.54 22.55
N PHE A 19 9.28 -58.55 23.18
CA PHE A 19 10.50 -57.79 22.81
C PHE A 19 11.58 -58.78 22.32
N VAL A 20 12.76 -58.29 21.88
CA VAL A 20 14.00 -59.06 21.57
C VAL A 20 13.97 -59.86 20.23
N ASP A 21 15.06 -60.08 19.47
CA ASP A 21 16.26 -59.28 19.12
C ASP A 21 17.00 -60.02 17.95
N LEU A 22 18.02 -59.38 17.35
CA LEU A 22 19.11 -59.91 16.50
C LEU A 22 19.27 -61.46 16.48
N SER A 23 19.39 -62.13 15.33
CA SER A 23 20.62 -62.02 14.52
C SER A 23 20.69 -62.94 13.28
N ARG A 24 21.52 -62.51 12.31
CA ARG A 24 22.38 -63.31 11.40
C ARG A 24 21.81 -64.55 10.66
N ARG A 25 21.79 -64.46 9.32
CA ARG A 25 22.38 -65.50 8.44
C ARG A 25 23.07 -64.89 7.21
N ARG A 26 24.17 -65.50 6.78
CA ARG A 26 25.05 -65.04 5.67
C ARG A 26 24.82 -65.86 4.39
N LYS A 27 24.93 -65.21 3.23
CA LYS A 27 25.59 -65.66 1.96
C LYS A 27 25.44 -64.48 0.97
N ARG A 28 26.48 -63.72 0.60
CA ARG A 28 27.67 -64.05 -0.22
C ARG A 28 27.35 -64.77 -1.53
N LEU A 29 27.33 -64.01 -2.62
CA LEU A 29 28.05 -64.35 -3.86
C LEU A 29 28.41 -63.05 -4.59
N THR A 30 29.62 -62.98 -5.15
CA THR A 30 30.21 -61.76 -5.73
C THR A 30 30.64 -62.03 -7.17
N GLY A 31 30.13 -61.25 -8.12
CA GLY A 31 30.57 -61.22 -9.53
C GLY A 31 31.31 -59.93 -9.85
N ARG A 32 32.41 -60.04 -10.60
CA ARG A 32 33.20 -58.96 -11.24
C ARG A 32 32.87 -58.95 -12.75
N LEU A 33 33.14 -57.94 -13.60
CA LEU A 33 33.91 -56.69 -13.49
C LEU A 33 33.44 -55.68 -14.58
N VAL A 34 33.59 -54.37 -14.35
CA VAL A 34 33.97 -53.28 -15.30
C VAL A 34 33.42 -53.26 -16.75
N ILE A 35 32.71 -52.18 -17.09
CA ILE A 35 32.98 -51.16 -18.16
C ILE A 35 31.96 -50.02 -17.98
N GLY A 36 32.33 -48.76 -18.26
CA GLY A 36 31.37 -47.63 -18.25
C GLY A 36 31.85 -46.30 -17.63
N LEU A 37 33.09 -45.88 -17.84
CA LEU A 37 33.62 -44.62 -17.31
C LEU A 37 33.36 -43.47 -18.29
N LEU A 38 32.16 -42.88 -18.25
CA LEU A 38 31.78 -41.69 -19.02
C LEU A 38 30.49 -41.06 -18.43
N TRP A 39 30.30 -39.75 -18.62
CA TRP A 39 29.12 -38.97 -18.17
C TRP A 39 28.93 -38.85 -16.64
N GLY A 40 30.00 -38.44 -15.94
CA GLY A 40 29.88 -37.74 -14.65
C GLY A 40 29.36 -36.30 -14.81
N SER A 41 28.22 -36.13 -15.47
CA SER A 41 27.56 -34.83 -15.64
C SER A 41 27.01 -34.36 -14.31
N VAL A 42 27.22 -33.08 -13.98
CA VAL A 42 26.86 -32.51 -12.67
C VAL A 42 25.34 -32.49 -12.50
N TRP A 43 24.81 -33.42 -11.69
CA TRP A 43 23.49 -33.32 -11.09
C TRP A 43 23.51 -32.28 -9.97
N ALA A 44 23.71 -31.02 -10.34
CA ALA A 44 23.19 -29.94 -9.52
C ALA A 44 21.67 -30.03 -9.61
N PRO A 45 20.93 -30.09 -8.48
CA PRO A 45 19.48 -29.93 -8.55
C PRO A 45 19.22 -28.53 -9.08
N GLN A 46 18.73 -28.43 -10.32
CA GLN A 46 18.15 -27.19 -10.78
C GLN A 46 16.88 -26.98 -9.95
N VAL A 47 17.00 -26.12 -8.94
CA VAL A 47 15.86 -25.45 -8.30
C VAL A 47 15.22 -24.57 -9.37
N GLY A 48 14.37 -25.20 -10.18
CA GLY A 48 13.47 -24.49 -11.08
C GLY A 48 12.60 -23.60 -10.23
N LEU A 49 12.79 -22.28 -10.35
CA LEU A 49 11.94 -21.26 -9.75
C LEU A 49 10.59 -21.29 -10.48
N ALA A 50 9.78 -22.28 -10.14
CA ALA A 50 8.38 -22.37 -10.50
C ALA A 50 7.59 -21.35 -9.67
N CYS A 51 7.71 -20.07 -10.06
CA CYS A 51 7.03 -18.95 -9.41
C CYS A 51 5.52 -18.98 -9.72
N GLY A 52 4.80 -19.89 -9.07
CA GLY A 52 3.35 -19.84 -8.94
C GLY A 52 2.98 -19.17 -7.62
N GLY A 53 2.22 -18.07 -7.67
CA GLY A 53 1.71 -17.36 -6.50
C GLY A 53 2.36 -16.00 -6.23
N PHE A 54 1.62 -15.17 -5.50
CA PHE A 54 1.76 -13.71 -5.41
C PHE A 54 2.91 -13.20 -4.50
N PHE A 55 3.96 -14.01 -4.29
CA PHE A 55 4.90 -13.86 -3.16
C PHE A 55 6.38 -13.73 -3.54
N CYS A 56 6.67 -13.36 -4.79
CA CYS A 56 8.05 -13.23 -5.30
C CYS A 56 8.58 -11.78 -5.42
N SER A 57 7.96 -10.82 -4.73
CA SER A 57 8.45 -9.43 -4.67
C SER A 57 9.50 -9.25 -3.57
N LEU A 58 10.78 -9.18 -3.94
CA LEU A 58 11.88 -8.70 -3.08
C LEU A 58 11.88 -7.16 -2.95
N VAL A 59 10.68 -6.57 -2.83
CA VAL A 59 10.40 -5.14 -2.86
C VAL A 59 9.18 -4.91 -1.95
N PRO A 60 9.18 -3.90 -1.05
CA PRO A 60 7.99 -3.56 -0.28
C PRO A 60 6.85 -3.13 -1.21
N ILE A 61 5.71 -3.81 -1.12
CA ILE A 61 4.47 -3.45 -1.81
C ILE A 61 3.86 -2.24 -1.08
N ASN A 62 3.36 -1.25 -1.83
CA ASN A 62 2.65 -0.13 -1.22
C ASN A 62 1.29 -0.60 -0.65
N GLN A 63 1.22 -0.75 0.68
CA GLN A 63 0.03 -1.09 1.46
C GLN A 63 -0.92 0.11 1.62
N ALA A 64 -1.16 0.84 0.53
CA ALA A 64 -2.24 1.81 0.46
C ALA A 64 -3.58 1.05 0.53
N GLY A 65 -4.44 1.42 1.48
CA GLY A 65 -5.77 0.81 1.64
C GLY A 65 -6.65 1.05 0.41
N GLU A 66 -6.41 2.15 -0.30
CA GLU A 66 -7.12 2.52 -1.51
C GLU A 66 -6.15 2.97 -2.62
N GLN A 67 -6.29 2.39 -3.82
CA GLN A 67 -5.54 2.73 -5.02
C GLN A 67 -6.51 3.09 -6.15
N ILE A 68 -6.38 4.28 -6.72
CA ILE A 68 -7.39 4.87 -7.62
C ILE A 68 -6.74 5.41 -8.88
N ILE A 69 -7.32 5.13 -10.05
CA ILE A 69 -6.94 5.73 -11.33
C ILE A 69 -8.15 6.49 -11.87
N PHE A 70 -8.01 7.78 -12.11
CA PHE A 70 -8.99 8.58 -12.84
C PHE A 70 -8.44 8.93 -14.23
N LYS A 71 -9.31 8.86 -15.24
CA LYS A 71 -9.10 9.48 -16.56
C LYS A 71 -10.28 10.42 -16.80
N GLN A 72 -10.00 11.70 -17.03
CA GLN A 72 -11.01 12.70 -17.35
C GLN A 72 -10.83 13.22 -18.78
N GLN A 73 -11.92 13.23 -19.56
CA GLN A 73 -11.99 13.81 -20.90
C GLN A 73 -13.17 14.78 -21.00
N GLY A 74 -12.93 16.05 -20.65
CA GLY A 74 -14.01 17.00 -20.43
C GLY A 74 -14.80 16.60 -19.19
N ASN A 75 -16.09 16.28 -19.35
CA ASN A 75 -16.93 15.82 -18.25
C ASN A 75 -17.01 14.29 -18.12
N ASP A 76 -16.47 13.54 -19.10
CA ASP A 76 -16.48 12.08 -19.09
C ASP A 76 -15.34 11.56 -18.19
N VAL A 77 -15.65 10.76 -17.18
CA VAL A 77 -14.68 10.25 -16.20
C VAL A 77 -14.77 8.73 -16.10
N THR A 78 -13.66 8.06 -16.42
CA THR A 78 -13.42 6.67 -16.01
C THR A 78 -12.66 6.68 -14.68
N ALA A 79 -13.25 6.09 -13.65
CA ALA A 79 -12.57 5.74 -12.40
C ALA A 79 -12.29 4.24 -12.37
N ILE A 80 -11.08 3.84 -12.00
CA ILE A 80 -10.72 2.45 -11.70
C ILE A 80 -10.22 2.42 -10.26
N VAL A 81 -10.91 1.70 -9.38
CA VAL A 81 -10.57 1.64 -7.96
C VAL A 81 -10.20 0.22 -7.55
N GLN A 82 -9.04 0.07 -6.94
CA GLN A 82 -8.59 -1.12 -6.23
C GLN A 82 -8.51 -0.82 -4.73
N ILE A 83 -9.36 -1.49 -3.96
CA ILE A 83 -9.32 -1.49 -2.49
C ILE A 83 -8.48 -2.68 -1.98
N GLN A 84 -7.81 -2.51 -0.85
CA GLN A 84 -7.15 -3.59 -0.12
C GLN A 84 -7.95 -3.93 1.14
N TYR A 85 -8.47 -5.14 1.23
CA TYR A 85 -9.33 -5.60 2.34
C TYR A 85 -8.74 -6.84 3.04
N VAL A 86 -8.91 -6.91 4.37
CA VAL A 86 -8.42 -8.00 5.22
C VAL A 86 -9.50 -8.38 6.23
N GLY A 87 -10.34 -9.36 5.86
CA GLY A 87 -11.47 -9.87 6.66
C GLY A 87 -11.98 -11.21 6.11
N GLN A 88 -13.22 -11.61 6.45
CA GLN A 88 -13.89 -12.72 5.75
C GLN A 88 -14.60 -12.22 4.49
N ALA A 89 -14.94 -13.12 3.57
CA ALA A 89 -15.57 -12.74 2.30
C ALA A 89 -17.05 -12.32 2.49
N GLU A 90 -17.70 -12.91 3.50
CA GLU A 90 -19.08 -12.68 3.90
C GLU A 90 -19.29 -11.31 4.57
N ASP A 91 -18.24 -10.79 5.22
CA ASP A 91 -18.21 -9.48 5.87
C ASP A 91 -17.86 -8.35 4.88
N PHE A 92 -17.36 -8.69 3.69
CA PHE A 92 -16.93 -7.71 2.70
C PHE A 92 -18.12 -6.93 2.13
N SER A 93 -18.03 -5.61 2.24
CA SER A 93 -19.00 -4.66 1.71
C SER A 93 -18.29 -3.35 1.35
N TRP A 94 -18.73 -2.67 0.30
CA TRP A 94 -18.18 -1.38 -0.11
C TRP A 94 -19.28 -0.47 -0.65
N VAL A 95 -19.18 0.83 -0.33
CA VAL A 95 -20.16 1.88 -0.64
C VAL A 95 -19.43 3.06 -1.26
N VAL A 96 -19.85 3.48 -2.45
CA VAL A 96 -19.22 4.57 -3.22
C VAL A 96 -20.26 5.60 -3.67
N PRO A 97 -20.23 6.82 -3.11
CA PRO A 97 -20.97 7.96 -3.63
C PRO A 97 -20.50 8.32 -5.04
N VAL A 98 -21.42 8.39 -6.01
CA VAL A 98 -21.16 8.72 -7.42
C VAL A 98 -22.16 9.75 -7.97
N PRO A 99 -21.74 10.64 -8.88
CA PRO A 99 -22.65 11.56 -9.55
C PRO A 99 -23.40 10.84 -10.69
N GLY A 100 -24.74 10.87 -10.64
CA GLY A 100 -25.57 10.20 -11.64
C GLY A 100 -25.54 8.67 -11.55
N ILE A 101 -25.90 7.99 -12.63
CA ILE A 101 -25.87 6.52 -12.71
C ILE A 101 -24.64 6.14 -13.57
N PRO A 102 -23.60 5.50 -13.00
CA PRO A 102 -22.44 5.07 -13.76
C PRO A 102 -22.73 3.82 -14.60
N THR A 103 -21.83 3.48 -15.52
CA THR A 103 -21.70 2.11 -16.05
C THR A 103 -20.51 1.41 -15.39
N PHE A 104 -20.61 0.09 -15.20
CA PHE A 104 -19.61 -0.72 -14.51
C PHE A 104 -18.90 -1.70 -15.45
N ALA A 105 -17.66 -2.05 -15.10
CA ALA A 105 -16.98 -3.22 -15.64
C ALA A 105 -15.98 -3.79 -14.61
N ALA A 106 -15.71 -5.09 -14.69
CA ALA A 106 -14.65 -5.71 -13.90
C ALA A 106 -13.28 -5.32 -14.47
N GLY A 107 -12.36 -4.90 -13.60
CA GLY A 107 -10.98 -4.56 -13.96
C GLY A 107 -9.97 -5.67 -13.65
N SER A 108 -8.70 -5.39 -13.92
CA SER A 108 -7.58 -6.31 -13.71
C SER A 108 -6.55 -5.75 -12.73
N ASN A 109 -6.25 -6.50 -11.68
CA ASN A 109 -5.20 -6.19 -10.71
C ASN A 109 -3.81 -5.98 -11.36
N LEU A 110 -3.60 -6.52 -12.57
CA LEU A 110 -2.36 -6.36 -13.33
C LEU A 110 -2.06 -4.89 -13.70
N LEU A 111 -3.08 -4.03 -13.79
CA LEU A 111 -2.89 -2.61 -14.05
C LEU A 111 -2.09 -1.96 -12.92
N PHE A 112 -2.56 -2.08 -11.68
CA PHE A 112 -1.91 -1.53 -10.50
C PHE A 112 -0.53 -2.18 -10.25
N GLN A 113 -0.41 -3.49 -10.43
CA GLN A 113 0.88 -4.21 -10.36
C GLN A 113 1.93 -3.69 -11.34
N THR A 114 1.51 -3.17 -12.50
CA THR A 114 2.40 -2.57 -13.51
C THR A 114 2.64 -1.10 -13.22
N LEU A 115 1.58 -0.34 -12.91
CA LEU A 115 1.60 1.10 -12.75
C LEU A 115 2.35 1.55 -11.49
N GLU A 116 2.20 0.83 -10.36
CA GLU A 116 2.86 1.17 -9.09
C GLU A 116 4.39 1.24 -9.24
N PRO A 117 5.13 0.16 -9.61
CA PRO A 117 6.58 0.20 -9.70
C PRO A 117 7.12 1.11 -10.81
N MET A 118 6.33 1.40 -11.87
CA MET A 118 6.72 2.32 -12.93
C MET A 118 6.67 3.80 -12.50
N THR A 119 5.71 4.15 -11.64
CA THR A 119 5.43 5.55 -11.25
C THR A 119 5.92 5.93 -9.86
N ARG A 120 6.38 4.95 -9.08
CA ARG A 120 6.88 5.11 -7.72
C ARG A 120 8.15 5.98 -7.67
N PRO A 121 8.28 6.91 -6.70
CA PRO A 121 9.50 7.66 -6.48
C PRO A 121 10.73 6.76 -6.27
N GLN A 122 11.84 7.12 -6.90
CA GLN A 122 13.11 6.39 -6.86
C GLN A 122 14.16 7.23 -6.12
N PHE A 123 14.59 6.77 -4.94
CA PHE A 123 15.55 7.47 -4.09
C PHE A 123 16.96 6.94 -4.31
N ASN A 124 17.82 7.72 -4.96
CA ASN A 124 19.20 7.36 -5.29
C ASN A 124 20.19 8.13 -4.41
N LEU A 125 21.04 7.41 -3.67
CA LEU A 125 22.20 8.00 -3.00
C LEU A 125 23.45 7.88 -3.90
N LEU A 126 24.04 9.01 -4.27
CA LEU A 126 25.24 9.11 -5.08
C LEU A 126 26.48 9.27 -4.19
N GLU A 127 27.10 8.16 -3.82
CA GLU A 127 28.31 8.13 -2.99
C GLU A 127 29.59 8.40 -3.80
N SER A 128 30.52 9.16 -3.23
CA SER A 128 31.84 9.39 -3.83
C SER A 128 32.93 9.72 -2.80
N GLY A 129 34.17 9.38 -3.14
CA GLY A 129 35.37 9.68 -2.34
C GLY A 129 35.96 8.46 -1.64
N GLU A 130 36.73 8.71 -0.56
CA GLU A 130 37.46 7.67 0.18
C GLU A 130 37.19 7.79 1.69
N VAL A 131 36.83 6.67 2.32
CA VAL A 131 36.67 6.50 3.77
C VAL A 131 37.97 5.91 4.34
N CYS A 132 38.44 6.42 5.49
CA CYS A 132 39.62 5.87 6.16
C CYS A 132 39.34 4.44 6.68
N LEU A 133 40.35 3.54 6.65
CA LEU A 133 40.15 2.08 6.55
C LEU A 133 39.94 1.28 7.87
N GLU A 134 39.67 1.91 9.01
CA GLU A 134 39.80 1.27 10.34
C GLU A 134 38.47 0.95 11.08
N ASP A 135 37.30 1.36 10.57
CA ASP A 135 36.03 1.39 11.34
C ASP A 135 34.86 0.57 10.70
N LEU A 136 34.68 -0.76 10.94
CA LEU A 136 33.51 -1.54 10.44
C LEU A 136 33.19 -2.88 11.21
N GLU A 137 32.13 -2.96 12.05
CA GLU A 137 31.38 -4.21 12.47
C GLU A 137 29.94 -3.85 13.02
N SER A 138 28.92 -4.73 12.95
CA SER A 138 27.49 -4.40 13.25
C SER A 138 26.42 -5.55 13.28
N ASP A 139 25.26 -5.42 13.98
CA ASP A 139 24.07 -6.34 13.92
C ASP A 139 22.71 -5.75 14.50
N SER A 140 21.50 -6.32 14.25
CA SER A 140 20.13 -5.71 14.55
C SER A 140 18.88 -6.64 14.78
N SER A 141 17.68 -6.13 15.21
CA SER A 141 16.29 -6.74 15.09
C SER A 141 15.09 -5.96 15.75
N VAL A 142 13.79 -6.34 15.53
CA VAL A 142 12.50 -5.55 15.78
C VAL A 142 11.21 -6.43 16.08
N VAL A 143 10.05 -5.90 16.60
CA VAL A 143 8.67 -6.56 16.75
C VAL A 143 7.43 -5.60 16.99
N ASN A 144 6.13 -6.06 16.94
CA ASN A 144 4.84 -5.26 16.76
C ASN A 144 3.46 -5.88 17.34
N LEU A 145 2.26 -5.24 17.12
CA LEU A 145 0.78 -5.64 17.19
C LEU A 145 -0.10 -5.33 18.48
N GLY A 146 -1.47 -5.17 18.54
CA GLY A 146 -2.65 -4.99 17.60
C GLY A 146 -4.09 -5.45 18.13
N GLY A 147 -5.27 -4.83 17.80
CA GLY A 147 -6.67 -5.41 17.98
C GLY A 147 -8.00 -4.53 18.13
N ALA A 148 -9.20 -5.00 17.66
CA ALA A 148 -10.57 -4.33 17.57
C ALA A 148 -11.81 -5.24 18.04
N ALA A 149 -13.17 -5.14 17.80
CA ALA A 149 -14.17 -4.41 16.93
C ALA A 149 -15.69 -4.51 17.47
N THR A 150 -16.78 -4.56 16.64
CA THR A 150 -18.29 -4.89 16.85
C THR A 150 -19.34 -3.74 17.15
N GLU A 151 -20.70 -3.72 16.87
CA GLU A 151 -21.74 -4.50 16.06
C GLU A 151 -23.25 -3.94 16.14
N GLY A 152 -24.10 -3.93 15.07
CA GLY A 152 -25.62 -3.75 15.03
C GLY A 152 -26.24 -2.43 14.38
N ASP A 153 -27.55 -2.14 14.10
CA ASP A 153 -28.90 -2.80 13.89
C ASP A 153 -30.08 -1.69 13.83
N ALA A 154 -31.21 -1.60 13.06
CA ALA A 154 -31.72 -2.03 11.71
C ALA A 154 -33.13 -1.36 11.29
N VAL A 155 -33.62 -1.52 10.01
CA VAL A 155 -34.92 -1.25 9.26
C VAL A 155 -35.14 0.12 8.52
N GLU A 156 -35.53 0.34 7.22
CA GLU A 156 -35.76 -0.41 5.92
C GLU A 156 -36.06 0.58 4.70
N VAL A 157 -35.55 0.40 3.43
CA VAL A 157 -35.67 1.34 2.23
C VAL A 157 -35.63 0.66 0.79
N GLU A 158 -35.74 1.43 -0.32
CA GLU A 158 -35.89 1.09 -1.78
C GLU A 158 -34.59 1.11 -2.65
N VAL A 159 -34.60 0.53 -3.88
CA VAL A 159 -33.44 0.28 -4.77
C VAL A 159 -33.69 0.71 -6.24
N LEU A 160 -32.66 1.21 -6.97
CA LEU A 160 -32.79 1.68 -8.38
C LEU A 160 -32.22 0.73 -9.46
N LEU A 161 -31.07 0.09 -9.23
CA LEU A 161 -30.38 -0.79 -10.21
C LEU A 161 -29.71 -1.97 -9.49
N SER A 162 -29.59 -3.12 -10.16
CA SER A 162 -28.92 -4.32 -9.67
C SER A 162 -28.33 -5.14 -10.83
N GLU A 163 -27.04 -5.47 -10.77
CA GLU A 163 -26.32 -6.31 -11.75
C GLU A 163 -25.10 -7.01 -11.12
N THR A 164 -24.56 -8.05 -11.75
CA THR A 164 -23.34 -8.75 -11.29
C THR A 164 -22.17 -8.39 -12.21
N VAL A 165 -21.06 -7.94 -11.63
CA VAL A 165 -19.89 -7.38 -12.33
C VAL A 165 -18.62 -8.10 -11.86
N GLY A 166 -18.22 -9.15 -12.60
CA GLY A 166 -17.08 -10.00 -12.22
C GLY A 166 -17.35 -10.75 -10.90
N PRO A 167 -16.55 -10.54 -9.83
CA PRO A 167 -16.76 -11.17 -8.53
C PRO A 167 -17.81 -10.46 -7.66
N TYR A 168 -18.45 -9.39 -8.15
CA TYR A 168 -19.29 -8.50 -7.35
C TYR A 168 -20.76 -8.54 -7.72
N ASP A 169 -21.64 -8.58 -6.72
CA ASP A 169 -23.04 -8.20 -6.87
C ASP A 169 -23.14 -6.70 -6.57
N VAL A 170 -23.49 -5.90 -7.58
CA VAL A 170 -23.49 -4.44 -7.57
C VAL A 170 -24.93 -3.92 -7.62
N GLN A 171 -25.24 -2.93 -6.81
CA GLN A 171 -26.49 -2.18 -6.86
C GLN A 171 -26.21 -0.68 -6.90
N VAL A 172 -27.14 0.08 -7.49
CA VAL A 172 -27.17 1.54 -7.34
C VAL A 172 -28.45 1.90 -6.61
N ILE A 173 -28.29 2.65 -5.52
CA ILE A 173 -29.39 3.13 -4.68
C ILE A 173 -29.33 4.66 -4.57
N GLN A 174 -30.48 5.25 -4.21
CA GLN A 174 -30.64 6.68 -3.99
C GLN A 174 -31.62 6.89 -2.85
N SER A 175 -31.42 7.95 -2.07
CA SER A 175 -32.37 8.42 -1.05
C SER A 175 -32.34 9.94 -1.04
N GLU A 176 -33.46 10.57 -0.70
CA GLU A 176 -33.51 11.99 -0.31
C GLU A 176 -33.29 12.17 1.22
N ASP A 177 -33.21 11.06 1.97
CA ASP A 177 -33.08 10.99 3.43
C ASP A 177 -31.77 10.24 3.83
N PRO A 178 -30.82 10.91 4.52
CA PRO A 178 -29.56 10.29 4.97
C PRO A 178 -29.71 9.23 6.06
N GLU A 179 -30.66 9.40 7.00
CA GLU A 179 -30.86 8.44 8.08
C GLU A 179 -31.43 7.13 7.49
N ALA A 180 -32.46 7.25 6.65
CA ALA A 180 -33.05 6.10 5.97
C ALA A 180 -32.01 5.32 5.15
N LEU A 181 -31.16 6.02 4.39
CA LEU A 181 -30.11 5.40 3.58
C LEU A 181 -29.05 4.69 4.44
N ALA A 182 -28.60 5.32 5.53
CA ALA A 182 -27.65 4.71 6.44
C ALA A 182 -28.25 3.44 7.09
N THR A 183 -29.53 3.44 7.45
CA THR A 183 -30.20 2.25 7.99
C THR A 183 -30.32 1.15 6.93
N TRP A 184 -30.73 1.44 5.69
CA TRP A 184 -30.77 0.43 4.62
C TRP A 184 -29.42 -0.24 4.39
N LEU A 185 -28.33 0.53 4.48
CA LEU A 185 -26.98 0.02 4.32
C LEU A 185 -26.64 -0.97 5.44
N VAL A 186 -26.90 -0.62 6.70
CA VAL A 186 -26.74 -1.55 7.83
C VAL A 186 -27.63 -2.80 7.68
N ASP A 187 -28.88 -2.65 7.26
CA ASP A 187 -29.85 -3.75 7.04
C ASP A 187 -29.40 -4.76 6.01
N ASN A 188 -28.74 -4.27 4.96
CA ASN A 188 -28.21 -5.09 3.89
C ASN A 188 -26.78 -5.54 4.21
N ASN A 189 -26.37 -5.52 5.49
CA ASN A 189 -25.03 -5.83 6.01
C ASN A 189 -23.90 -5.11 5.25
N TYR A 190 -24.01 -3.80 5.06
CA TYR A 190 -22.87 -2.93 4.74
C TYR A 190 -22.31 -2.36 6.04
N ASP A 191 -20.99 -2.42 6.23
CA ASP A 191 -20.36 -1.90 7.45
C ASP A 191 -20.40 -0.37 7.45
N LEU A 192 -21.35 0.16 8.23
CA LEU A 192 -21.40 1.54 8.67
C LEU A 192 -21.46 1.54 10.19
N SER A 193 -20.40 2.05 10.82
CA SER A 193 -20.44 2.43 12.24
C SER A 193 -21.59 3.40 12.54
N GLU A 194 -21.89 3.65 13.83
CA GLU A 194 -22.93 4.60 14.31
C GLU A 194 -22.88 6.00 13.65
N ARG A 195 -21.75 6.37 13.02
CA ARG A 195 -21.54 7.64 12.33
C ARG A 195 -21.95 7.64 10.85
N GLY A 196 -22.41 6.52 10.31
CA GLY A 196 -22.72 6.35 8.88
C GLY A 196 -23.62 7.44 8.30
N ALA A 197 -24.66 7.85 9.02
CA ALA A 197 -25.56 8.92 8.60
C ALA A 197 -24.85 10.29 8.48
N GLU A 198 -23.97 10.65 9.43
CA GLU A 198 -23.15 11.88 9.39
C GLU A 198 -22.22 11.91 8.16
N LEU A 199 -21.70 10.74 7.78
CA LEU A 199 -20.77 10.57 6.67
C LEU A 199 -21.50 10.54 5.31
N ILE A 200 -22.77 10.13 5.29
CA ILE A 200 -23.63 10.00 4.10
C ILE A 200 -24.38 11.30 3.75
N GLU A 201 -24.80 12.09 4.75
CA GLU A 201 -25.55 13.34 4.60
C GLU A 201 -25.00 14.29 3.51
N PRO A 202 -23.68 14.53 3.38
CA PRO A 202 -23.13 15.44 2.36
C PRO A 202 -23.44 15.00 0.93
N TYR A 203 -23.42 13.69 0.66
CA TYR A 203 -23.64 13.14 -0.68
C TYR A 203 -25.14 13.07 -1.03
N VAL A 204 -26.00 12.70 -0.06
CA VAL A 204 -27.47 12.79 -0.22
C VAL A 204 -27.90 14.22 -0.48
N THR A 205 -27.38 15.18 0.29
CA THR A 205 -27.65 16.62 0.10
C THR A 205 -27.15 17.12 -1.26
N SER A 206 -26.12 16.48 -1.83
CA SER A 206 -25.59 16.76 -3.17
C SER A 206 -26.35 16.03 -4.30
N GLY A 207 -27.39 15.24 -3.98
CA GLY A 207 -28.17 14.46 -4.95
C GLY A 207 -27.42 13.30 -5.60
N MET A 208 -26.35 12.82 -4.95
CA MET A 208 -25.53 11.71 -5.47
C MET A 208 -26.23 10.37 -5.27
N ASN A 209 -25.87 9.41 -6.12
CA ASN A 209 -26.27 8.02 -5.97
C ASN A 209 -25.17 7.24 -5.24
N PHE A 210 -25.50 6.06 -4.74
CA PHE A 210 -24.57 5.20 -4.00
C PHE A 210 -24.45 3.88 -4.75
N VAL A 211 -23.24 3.60 -5.24
CA VAL A 211 -22.86 2.25 -5.66
C VAL A 211 -22.64 1.45 -4.39
N VAL A 212 -23.31 0.31 -4.27
CA VAL A 212 -23.21 -0.57 -3.11
C VAL A 212 -22.94 -1.97 -3.63
N LEU A 213 -21.85 -2.59 -3.15
CA LEU A 213 -21.44 -3.89 -3.67
C LEU A 213 -20.87 -4.84 -2.61
N LYS A 214 -20.96 -6.12 -2.94
CA LYS A 214 -20.47 -7.26 -2.16
C LYS A 214 -19.84 -8.31 -3.05
N LEU A 215 -19.09 -9.23 -2.45
CA LEU A 215 -18.65 -10.44 -3.14
C LEU A 215 -19.85 -11.35 -3.43
N SER A 216 -20.01 -11.78 -4.68
CA SER A 216 -21.04 -12.73 -5.08
C SER A 216 -20.84 -14.09 -4.40
N SER A 217 -21.94 -14.83 -4.18
CA SER A 217 -21.93 -16.12 -3.47
C SER A 217 -20.89 -17.12 -3.99
N GLY A 218 -19.86 -17.41 -3.19
CA GLY A 218 -18.80 -18.38 -3.49
C GLY A 218 -17.48 -17.76 -3.94
N GLN A 219 -17.39 -16.43 -4.09
CA GLN A 219 -16.13 -15.70 -4.25
C GLN A 219 -15.42 -15.53 -2.90
N THR A 220 -14.11 -15.27 -2.92
CA THR A 220 -13.30 -15.00 -1.72
C THR A 220 -12.66 -13.61 -1.77
N VAL A 221 -12.11 -13.15 -0.65
CA VAL A 221 -11.27 -11.93 -0.59
C VAL A 221 -10.06 -12.00 -1.54
N GLY A 222 -9.59 -13.21 -1.89
CA GLY A 222 -8.54 -13.41 -2.89
C GLY A 222 -8.98 -13.17 -4.34
N ASP A 223 -10.30 -13.13 -4.59
CA ASP A 223 -10.89 -12.93 -5.92
C ASP A 223 -11.28 -11.45 -6.16
N LEU A 224 -10.99 -10.54 -5.22
CA LEU A 224 -11.19 -9.10 -5.37
C LEU A 224 -10.46 -8.55 -6.61
N ARG A 225 -11.17 -7.74 -7.39
CA ARG A 225 -10.69 -7.09 -8.62
C ARG A 225 -10.96 -5.59 -8.55
N PRO A 226 -10.25 -4.74 -9.31
CA PRO A 226 -10.59 -3.33 -9.38
C PRO A 226 -11.97 -3.17 -10.02
N LEU A 227 -12.78 -2.23 -9.53
CA LEU A 227 -14.02 -1.83 -10.19
C LEU A 227 -13.71 -0.70 -11.16
N VAL A 228 -14.12 -0.85 -12.43
CA VAL A 228 -14.17 0.22 -13.41
C VAL A 228 -15.56 0.85 -13.38
N MET A 229 -15.62 2.18 -13.25
CA MET A 229 -16.84 2.98 -13.27
C MET A 229 -16.68 4.11 -14.30
N ASN A 230 -17.68 4.32 -15.15
CA ASN A 230 -17.72 5.49 -16.05
C ASN A 230 -18.92 6.37 -15.70
N TYR A 231 -18.69 7.66 -15.47
CA TYR A 231 -19.72 8.63 -15.08
C TYR A 231 -19.39 10.05 -15.56
N MET A 232 -20.36 10.95 -15.42
CA MET A 232 -20.24 12.34 -15.86
C MET A 232 -20.07 13.27 -14.66
N THR A 233 -18.98 14.05 -14.63
CA THR A 233 -18.73 15.11 -13.63
C THR A 233 -17.87 16.22 -14.22
N GLU A 234 -18.05 17.46 -13.76
CA GLU A 234 -17.13 18.57 -14.09
C GLU A 234 -15.81 18.45 -13.31
N GLN A 235 -15.82 17.82 -12.13
CA GLN A 235 -14.66 17.71 -11.26
C GLN A 235 -14.49 16.29 -10.69
N VAL A 236 -13.26 15.77 -10.69
CA VAL A 236 -12.89 14.49 -10.07
C VAL A 236 -12.78 14.63 -8.54
N MET A 237 -13.29 13.64 -7.81
CA MET A 237 -13.37 13.58 -6.35
C MET A 237 -13.06 12.16 -5.86
N ILE A 238 -12.42 12.01 -4.70
CA ILE A 238 -12.39 10.74 -3.94
C ILE A 238 -13.37 10.87 -2.76
N PRO A 239 -14.43 10.04 -2.65
CA PRO A 239 -15.45 10.17 -1.60
C PRO A 239 -14.99 9.56 -0.26
N ILE A 240 -13.91 10.11 0.30
CA ILE A 240 -13.13 9.47 1.38
C ILE A 240 -13.86 9.42 2.74
N ARG A 241 -14.96 10.17 2.95
CA ARG A 241 -15.69 10.16 4.24
C ARG A 241 -16.21 8.79 4.61
N LEU A 242 -16.69 8.00 3.64
CA LEU A 242 -17.21 6.66 3.95
C LEU A 242 -16.07 5.70 4.32
N THR A 243 -14.90 5.85 3.69
CA THR A 243 -13.69 5.09 4.01
C THR A 243 -13.25 5.27 5.47
N ALA A 244 -13.61 6.40 6.11
CA ALA A 244 -13.35 6.68 7.52
C ALA A 244 -13.96 5.66 8.51
N VAL A 245 -14.96 4.86 8.10
CA VAL A 245 -15.55 3.81 8.95
C VAL A 245 -14.55 2.69 9.24
N ALA A 246 -13.78 2.28 8.23
CA ALA A 246 -12.85 1.14 8.29
C ALA A 246 -11.36 1.54 8.24
N ALA A 247 -11.07 2.82 7.98
CA ALA A 247 -9.72 3.35 7.90
C ALA A 247 -8.91 3.07 9.18
N GLN A 248 -7.68 2.58 8.98
CA GLN A 248 -6.67 2.53 10.03
C GLN A 248 -6.03 3.91 10.20
N ASP A 249 -5.31 4.12 11.30
CA ASP A 249 -4.44 5.30 11.44
C ASP A 249 -3.40 5.33 10.30
N ASP A 250 -3.15 6.53 9.76
CA ASP A 250 -2.26 6.80 8.62
C ASP A 250 -2.52 5.92 7.37
N MET A 251 -3.80 5.62 7.06
CA MET A 251 -4.16 4.79 5.91
C MET A 251 -3.71 5.45 4.60
N GLY A 252 -2.89 4.75 3.82
CA GLY A 252 -2.41 5.26 2.53
C GLY A 252 -3.51 5.30 1.48
N VAL A 253 -3.63 6.44 0.80
CA VAL A 253 -4.48 6.61 -0.40
C VAL A 253 -3.56 7.03 -1.54
N LEU A 254 -3.55 6.25 -2.62
CA LEU A 254 -2.70 6.45 -3.79
C LEU A 254 -3.54 6.69 -5.03
N VAL A 255 -3.41 7.87 -5.64
CA VAL A 255 -4.20 8.26 -6.81
C VAL A 255 -3.33 8.57 -8.01
N TRP A 256 -3.73 8.05 -9.17
CA TRP A 256 -3.25 8.47 -10.48
C TRP A 256 -4.37 9.22 -11.21
N ILE A 257 -4.03 10.33 -11.84
CA ILE A 257 -4.97 11.13 -12.63
C ILE A 257 -4.36 11.36 -14.02
N LEU A 258 -5.08 10.93 -15.04
CA LEU A 258 -4.78 11.11 -16.46
C LEU A 258 -5.63 12.26 -17.01
N GLY A 259 -4.99 13.22 -17.68
CA GLY A 259 -5.68 14.34 -18.32
C GLY A 259 -4.76 15.18 -19.20
N GLU A 260 -5.08 16.47 -19.30
CA GLU A 260 -4.39 17.44 -20.17
C GLU A 260 -3.18 18.14 -19.53
N GLY A 261 -3.02 18.06 -18.21
CA GLY A 261 -1.88 18.66 -17.49
C GLY A 261 -1.65 18.06 -16.12
N ARG A 262 -0.86 18.73 -15.28
CA ARG A 262 -0.57 18.27 -13.92
C ARG A 262 -1.83 18.38 -13.06
N ALA A 263 -2.34 17.25 -12.60
CA ALA A 263 -3.44 17.24 -11.64
C ALA A 263 -2.95 17.81 -10.30
N VAL A 264 -3.81 18.59 -9.65
CA VAL A 264 -3.54 19.22 -8.36
C VAL A 264 -4.77 19.13 -7.47
N PRO A 265 -4.62 19.01 -6.14
CA PRO A 265 -5.75 19.17 -5.23
C PRO A 265 -6.26 20.62 -5.26
N THR A 266 -7.56 20.82 -5.06
CA THR A 266 -8.19 22.16 -5.09
C THR A 266 -8.83 22.58 -3.77
N ASN A 267 -9.23 21.61 -2.94
CA ASN A 267 -9.74 21.82 -1.59
C ASN A 267 -8.84 21.20 -0.49
N TYR A 268 -7.85 20.38 -0.88
CA TYR A 268 -6.80 19.84 -0.01
C TYR A 268 -5.49 20.63 -0.21
N PRO A 269 -4.67 20.81 0.84
CA PRO A 269 -3.32 21.37 0.71
C PRO A 269 -2.41 20.54 -0.20
N HIS A 270 -1.62 21.20 -1.05
CA HIS A 270 -0.52 20.57 -1.77
C HIS A 270 0.73 20.62 -0.89
N VAL A 271 1.19 19.45 -0.43
CA VAL A 271 2.28 19.32 0.54
C VAL A 271 3.56 18.87 -0.16
N THR A 272 4.63 19.67 -0.06
CA THR A 272 5.98 19.24 -0.40
C THR A 272 6.65 18.73 0.88
N VAL A 273 7.04 17.46 0.92
CA VAL A 273 7.75 16.89 2.08
C VAL A 273 9.21 17.35 2.13
N ASN A 274 9.80 17.33 3.33
CA ASN A 274 11.20 17.66 3.56
C ASN A 274 12.10 16.45 3.28
N TYR A 275 12.60 16.34 2.03
CA TYR A 275 13.51 15.27 1.59
C TYR A 275 14.80 15.10 2.40
N SER A 276 15.14 16.00 3.34
CA SER A 276 16.26 15.80 4.28
C SER A 276 15.97 14.80 5.40
N GLN A 277 14.72 14.37 5.60
CA GLN A 277 14.31 13.39 6.62
C GLN A 277 14.38 11.93 6.14
N ILE A 278 14.62 11.69 4.84
CA ILE A 278 14.65 10.34 4.26
C ILE A 278 15.89 9.55 4.71
N ASP A 279 15.72 8.25 4.93
CA ASP A 279 16.80 7.30 5.13
C ASP A 279 17.44 6.93 3.78
N TRP A 280 18.30 7.83 3.29
CA TRP A 280 19.03 7.64 2.04
C TRP A 280 20.09 6.54 2.10
N PHE A 281 20.51 6.13 3.31
CA PHE A 281 21.74 5.36 3.53
C PHE A 281 21.50 3.85 3.48
N ASN A 282 20.31 3.41 3.89
CA ASN A 282 20.00 2.00 4.06
C ASN A 282 19.39 1.35 2.79
N GLY A 283 19.77 1.88 1.63
CA GLY A 283 19.36 1.42 0.31
C GLY A 283 17.99 1.92 -0.16
N THR A 284 17.75 1.83 -1.46
CA THR A 284 16.60 2.46 -2.14
C THR A 284 15.23 1.99 -1.62
N GLN A 285 15.14 0.77 -1.08
CA GLN A 285 13.91 0.23 -0.48
C GLN A 285 13.61 0.87 0.88
N THR A 286 14.63 1.02 1.74
CA THR A 286 14.48 1.67 3.05
C THR A 286 14.24 3.16 2.89
N ALA A 287 14.89 3.79 1.89
CA ALA A 287 14.59 5.17 1.50
C ALA A 287 13.12 5.34 1.10
N TYR A 288 12.57 4.45 0.26
CA TYR A 288 11.13 4.49 -0.08
C TYR A 288 10.21 4.23 1.13
N ALA A 289 10.52 3.27 1.99
CA ALA A 289 9.74 3.03 3.21
C ALA A 289 9.76 4.24 4.16
N SER A 290 10.93 4.90 4.32
CA SER A 290 11.04 6.14 5.09
C SER A 290 10.29 7.30 4.46
N TYR A 291 10.20 7.36 3.12
CA TYR A 291 9.36 8.32 2.41
C TYR A 291 7.87 8.12 2.71
N GLN A 292 7.40 6.86 2.79
CA GLN A 292 6.01 6.58 3.16
C GLN A 292 5.66 6.99 4.60
N GLN A 293 6.62 6.95 5.54
CA GLN A 293 6.38 7.50 6.87
C GLN A 293 6.47 9.04 6.87
N LEU A 294 7.48 9.61 6.22
CA LEU A 294 7.63 11.05 6.03
C LEU A 294 6.38 11.70 5.39
N VAL A 295 5.63 10.99 4.54
CA VAL A 295 4.35 11.48 4.01
C VAL A 295 3.27 11.54 5.09
N ALA A 296 3.15 10.57 6.00
CA ALA A 296 2.23 10.68 7.14
C ALA A 296 2.65 11.82 8.08
N ASP A 297 3.92 11.81 8.53
CA ASP A 297 4.47 12.83 9.44
C ASP A 297 4.30 14.27 8.87
N ALA A 298 4.30 14.41 7.54
CA ALA A 298 4.07 15.68 6.84
C ALA A 298 2.59 16.03 6.63
N MET A 299 1.67 15.07 6.54
CA MET A 299 0.23 15.36 6.56
C MET A 299 -0.20 15.78 7.97
N ASP A 300 0.23 15.08 9.02
CA ASP A 300 0.06 15.47 10.43
C ASP A 300 0.46 16.94 10.66
N GLU A 301 1.69 17.31 10.26
CA GLU A 301 2.19 18.68 10.42
C GLU A 301 1.44 19.71 9.55
N ALA A 302 0.87 19.29 8.41
CA ALA A 302 0.00 20.11 7.57
C ALA A 302 -1.44 20.26 8.11
N GLY A 303 -1.83 19.48 9.13
CA GLY A 303 -3.18 19.46 9.72
C GLY A 303 -4.05 18.28 9.28
N GLY A 304 -3.42 17.14 8.99
CA GLY A 304 -4.05 15.87 8.60
C GLY A 304 -4.46 15.78 7.13
N GLN A 305 -4.93 16.88 6.54
CA GLN A 305 -5.34 16.91 5.14
C GLN A 305 -4.24 17.44 4.22
N GLY A 306 -3.91 16.67 3.19
CA GLY A 306 -3.05 17.12 2.08
C GLY A 306 -2.76 16.02 1.07
N PHE A 307 -2.02 16.35 0.02
CA PHE A 307 -1.44 15.39 -0.93
C PHE A 307 0.00 15.78 -1.28
N ALA A 308 0.88 14.79 -1.34
CA ALA A 308 2.18 14.90 -1.98
C ALA A 308 2.08 14.43 -3.44
N THR A 309 2.86 15.03 -4.34
CA THR A 309 3.04 14.48 -5.70
C THR A 309 4.25 13.56 -5.73
N ASP A 310 4.06 12.33 -6.18
CA ASP A 310 5.12 11.37 -6.46
C ASP A 310 5.74 11.62 -7.85
N TYR A 311 4.87 11.80 -8.85
CA TYR A 311 5.22 11.98 -10.26
C TYR A 311 4.18 12.85 -10.97
N ALA A 312 4.61 13.62 -11.97
CA ALA A 312 3.76 14.41 -12.86
C ALA A 312 4.47 14.56 -14.21
N GLY A 313 3.98 13.95 -15.28
CA GLY A 313 4.64 14.05 -16.57
C GLY A 313 4.09 13.17 -17.70
N THR A 314 4.84 13.14 -18.80
CA THR A 314 4.57 12.35 -20.02
C THR A 314 5.80 11.54 -20.45
N ASP A 315 6.79 11.39 -19.57
CA ASP A 315 8.08 10.73 -19.82
C ASP A 315 8.07 9.22 -19.54
N LEU A 316 7.05 8.72 -18.85
CA LEU A 316 6.81 7.28 -18.64
C LEU A 316 5.89 6.71 -19.72
N ASP A 317 6.43 5.82 -20.58
CA ASP A 317 5.62 5.04 -21.53
C ASP A 317 4.95 3.85 -20.83
N VAL A 318 3.88 4.15 -20.09
CA VAL A 318 3.03 3.16 -19.43
C VAL A 318 2.31 2.29 -20.47
N TRP A 319 1.92 2.86 -21.61
CA TRP A 319 1.16 2.15 -22.64
C TRP A 319 1.99 1.06 -23.33
N GLU A 320 3.27 1.29 -23.65
CA GLU A 320 4.15 0.25 -24.21
C GLU A 320 4.28 -0.95 -23.24
N SER A 321 4.22 -0.71 -21.93
CA SER A 321 4.27 -1.78 -20.92
C SER A 321 2.94 -2.53 -20.78
N LEU A 322 1.81 -1.82 -20.76
CA LEU A 322 0.47 -2.42 -20.67
C LEU A 322 0.08 -3.18 -21.94
N SER A 323 0.27 -2.58 -23.12
CA SER A 323 -0.05 -3.19 -24.42
C SER A 323 0.70 -4.52 -24.64
N ARG A 324 2.00 -4.60 -24.27
CA ARG A 324 2.75 -5.87 -24.32
C ARG A 324 2.15 -6.99 -23.46
N LEU A 325 1.55 -6.65 -22.31
CA LEU A 325 0.88 -7.63 -21.44
C LEU A 325 -0.48 -8.05 -22.04
N GLN A 326 -1.22 -7.11 -22.61
CA GLN A 326 -2.51 -7.32 -23.29
C GLN A 326 -2.37 -8.17 -24.56
N ASP A 327 -1.40 -7.85 -25.42
CA ASP A 327 -1.02 -8.62 -26.61
C ASP A 327 -0.53 -10.02 -26.21
N GLY A 328 0.29 -10.11 -25.16
CA GLY A 328 0.76 -11.38 -24.61
C GLY A 328 -0.38 -12.29 -24.16
N ALA A 329 -1.36 -11.74 -23.44
CA ALA A 329 -2.51 -12.49 -22.96
C ALA A 329 -3.45 -12.92 -24.10
N SER A 330 -3.81 -12.00 -25.00
CA SER A 330 -4.64 -12.28 -26.18
C SER A 330 -3.97 -13.28 -27.13
N GLY A 331 -2.65 -13.17 -27.28
CA GLY A 331 -1.83 -14.12 -28.04
C GLY A 331 -1.75 -15.50 -27.40
N GLN A 332 -1.78 -15.61 -26.07
CA GLN A 332 -1.82 -16.90 -25.36
C GLN A 332 -3.19 -17.59 -25.49
N LEU A 333 -4.30 -16.85 -25.40
CA LEU A 333 -5.64 -17.39 -25.68
C LEU A 333 -5.75 -17.88 -27.14
N THR A 334 -5.22 -17.10 -28.09
CA THR A 334 -5.14 -17.50 -29.51
C THR A 334 -4.29 -18.76 -29.71
N GLN A 335 -3.19 -18.92 -28.97
CA GLN A 335 -2.37 -20.13 -29.01
C GLN A 335 -3.11 -21.34 -28.42
N LEU A 336 -3.82 -21.17 -27.29
CA LEU A 336 -4.62 -22.23 -26.66
C LEU A 336 -5.67 -22.79 -27.64
N GLY A 337 -6.42 -21.91 -28.31
CA GLY A 337 -7.38 -22.27 -29.35
C GLY A 337 -6.78 -23.13 -30.49
N SER A 338 -5.49 -22.95 -30.80
CA SER A 338 -4.81 -23.71 -31.87
C SER A 338 -4.43 -25.16 -31.50
N ILE A 339 -4.30 -25.49 -30.20
CA ILE A 339 -3.84 -26.81 -29.73
C ILE A 339 -4.87 -27.89 -30.08
N GLN A 340 -4.45 -29.03 -30.64
CA GLN A 340 -5.37 -30.09 -31.10
C GLN A 340 -5.52 -31.27 -30.12
N GLY A 341 -4.45 -31.69 -29.44
CA GLY A 341 -4.49 -32.82 -28.50
C GLY A 341 -5.18 -32.46 -27.18
N ARG A 342 -6.01 -33.35 -26.63
CA ARG A 342 -6.93 -33.02 -25.54
C ARG A 342 -6.22 -32.77 -24.22
N SER A 343 -5.29 -33.64 -23.82
CA SER A 343 -4.49 -33.44 -22.60
C SER A 343 -3.46 -32.32 -22.78
N ALA A 344 -2.96 -32.11 -24.00
CA ALA A 344 -2.08 -30.98 -24.32
C ALA A 344 -2.81 -29.64 -24.14
N TYR A 345 -4.06 -29.56 -24.62
CA TYR A 345 -4.93 -28.42 -24.40
C TYR A 345 -5.20 -28.19 -22.90
N MET A 346 -5.62 -29.22 -22.15
CA MET A 346 -5.86 -29.07 -20.70
C MET A 346 -4.61 -28.61 -19.95
N ARG A 347 -3.43 -29.16 -20.27
CA ARG A 347 -2.14 -28.76 -19.66
C ARG A 347 -1.78 -27.30 -19.92
N SER A 348 -2.19 -26.74 -21.07
CA SER A 348 -2.00 -25.33 -21.41
C SER A 348 -3.08 -24.42 -20.83
N ALA A 349 -4.35 -24.85 -20.82
CA ALA A 349 -5.46 -24.12 -20.19
C ALA A 349 -5.25 -23.95 -18.67
N LEU A 350 -4.58 -24.91 -18.02
CA LEU A 350 -4.20 -24.86 -16.61
C LEU A 350 -2.98 -23.95 -16.31
N LEU A 351 -2.45 -23.25 -17.32
CA LEU A 351 -1.35 -22.27 -17.21
C LEU A 351 -1.65 -21.00 -18.06
N PRO A 352 -2.76 -20.28 -17.78
CA PRO A 352 -3.21 -19.15 -18.61
C PRO A 352 -2.39 -17.87 -18.36
N PRO A 353 -2.58 -16.84 -19.20
CA PRO A 353 -2.10 -15.48 -18.93
C PRO A 353 -2.49 -14.96 -17.54
N GLY A 354 -1.69 -14.02 -17.03
CA GLY A 354 -1.93 -13.37 -15.73
C GLY A 354 -1.69 -14.25 -14.50
N GLY A 355 -1.45 -15.54 -14.67
CA GLY A 355 -1.14 -16.45 -13.55
C GLY A 355 -2.34 -16.73 -12.64
N LEU A 356 -3.54 -16.88 -13.21
CA LEU A 356 -4.70 -17.39 -12.48
C LEU A 356 -4.33 -18.65 -11.68
N SER A 357 -4.86 -18.76 -10.46
CA SER A 357 -4.50 -19.88 -9.60
C SER A 357 -5.07 -21.20 -10.16
N PHE A 358 -4.36 -22.29 -9.91
CA PHE A 358 -4.86 -23.64 -10.22
C PHE A 358 -6.21 -23.93 -9.53
N ALA A 359 -6.49 -23.28 -8.38
CA ALA A 359 -7.77 -23.37 -7.69
C ALA A 359 -8.90 -22.61 -8.40
N THR A 360 -8.61 -21.43 -8.96
CA THR A 360 -9.56 -20.66 -9.79
C THR A 360 -9.93 -21.47 -11.04
N LEU A 361 -8.94 -22.10 -11.67
CA LEU A 361 -9.15 -22.90 -12.89
C LEU A 361 -9.83 -24.24 -12.64
N THR A 362 -9.54 -24.94 -11.53
CA THR A 362 -10.36 -26.10 -11.15
C THR A 362 -11.76 -25.67 -10.69
N GLY A 363 -11.91 -24.52 -10.04
CA GLY A 363 -13.20 -23.90 -9.75
C GLY A 363 -14.03 -23.68 -11.02
N ILE A 364 -13.45 -23.04 -12.04
CA ILE A 364 -14.07 -22.84 -13.37
C ILE A 364 -14.46 -24.17 -14.02
N VAL A 365 -13.49 -25.08 -14.19
CA VAL A 365 -13.68 -26.35 -14.92
C VAL A 365 -14.62 -27.31 -14.19
N ILE A 366 -14.79 -27.19 -12.87
CA ILE A 366 -15.66 -28.07 -12.08
C ILE A 366 -17.03 -27.41 -11.80
N ASN A 367 -17.11 -26.11 -11.49
CA ASN A 367 -18.38 -25.44 -11.12
C ASN A 367 -19.26 -25.08 -12.31
N GLN A 368 -18.70 -24.76 -13.50
CA GLN A 368 -19.52 -24.65 -14.71
C GLN A 368 -20.03 -26.03 -15.21
N SER A 369 -19.73 -27.12 -14.50
CA SER A 369 -19.81 -28.46 -15.07
C SER A 369 -20.97 -29.33 -14.56
N ALA A 370 -22.00 -29.43 -15.40
CA ALA A 370 -22.78 -30.67 -15.52
C ALA A 370 -21.97 -31.80 -16.23
N VAL A 371 -20.68 -31.54 -16.53
CA VAL A 371 -19.82 -32.28 -17.45
C VAL A 371 -18.67 -33.00 -16.73
N PHE A 372 -18.15 -32.42 -15.64
CA PHE A 372 -17.04 -32.97 -14.84
C PHE A 372 -17.42 -33.28 -13.38
N GLU A 373 -18.66 -33.00 -12.95
CA GLU A 373 -19.15 -33.32 -11.61
C GLU A 373 -18.89 -34.79 -11.25
N GLY A 374 -18.23 -35.02 -10.11
CA GLY A 374 -17.85 -36.36 -9.64
C GLY A 374 -16.85 -37.10 -10.53
N ARG A 375 -15.95 -36.40 -11.25
CA ARG A 375 -14.78 -36.99 -11.93
C ARG A 375 -13.50 -36.79 -11.11
N GLU A 376 -12.56 -37.74 -11.24
CA GLU A 376 -11.24 -37.64 -10.60
C GLU A 376 -10.26 -36.83 -11.46
N ASN A 377 -9.38 -36.06 -10.81
CA ASN A 377 -8.45 -35.14 -11.49
C ASN A 377 -7.49 -35.82 -12.48
N GLU A 378 -7.27 -37.13 -12.38
CA GLU A 378 -6.41 -37.88 -13.32
C GLU A 378 -6.96 -37.85 -14.77
N VAL A 379 -8.28 -37.70 -14.94
CA VAL A 379 -8.93 -37.60 -16.26
C VAL A 379 -8.38 -36.42 -17.06
N PHE A 380 -8.14 -35.26 -16.45
CA PHE A 380 -7.72 -34.04 -17.17
C PHE A 380 -6.34 -34.12 -17.83
N PHE A 381 -5.48 -35.06 -17.40
CA PHE A 381 -4.08 -35.14 -17.83
C PHE A 381 -3.77 -36.32 -18.77
N ASN A 382 -4.79 -37.08 -19.14
CA ASN A 382 -4.67 -38.35 -19.88
C ASN A 382 -5.60 -38.36 -21.10
N ASP A 383 -5.03 -38.36 -22.32
CA ASP A 383 -5.80 -38.33 -23.57
C ASP A 383 -6.76 -39.53 -23.69
N ASP A 384 -6.33 -40.75 -23.35
CA ASP A 384 -7.17 -41.95 -23.43
C ASP A 384 -8.44 -41.80 -22.56
N LEU A 385 -8.33 -41.15 -21.39
CA LEU A 385 -9.47 -40.90 -20.49
C LEU A 385 -10.36 -39.76 -21.00
N LEU A 386 -9.79 -38.70 -21.60
CA LEU A 386 -10.54 -37.61 -22.22
C LEU A 386 -11.32 -38.09 -23.45
N GLU A 387 -10.74 -38.96 -24.27
CA GLU A 387 -11.40 -39.58 -25.44
C GLU A 387 -12.50 -40.57 -25.02
N GLN A 388 -12.30 -41.34 -23.95
CA GLN A 388 -13.34 -42.22 -23.41
C GLN A 388 -14.47 -41.48 -22.69
N THR A 389 -14.22 -40.28 -22.15
CA THR A 389 -15.22 -39.51 -21.38
C THR A 389 -16.06 -38.58 -22.27
N PHE A 390 -15.50 -38.05 -23.36
CA PHE A 390 -16.16 -37.04 -24.20
C PHE A 390 -16.14 -37.41 -25.68
N ASN A 391 -17.30 -37.39 -26.34
CA ASN A 391 -17.32 -37.31 -27.80
C ASN A 391 -16.88 -35.91 -28.28
N ASP A 392 -16.55 -35.77 -29.56
CA ASP A 392 -15.95 -34.53 -30.09
C ASP A 392 -16.83 -33.30 -29.86
N ALA A 393 -18.15 -33.40 -30.02
CA ALA A 393 -19.07 -32.28 -29.77
C ALA A 393 -19.17 -31.89 -28.29
N GLN A 394 -18.97 -32.83 -27.35
CA GLN A 394 -18.83 -32.52 -25.93
C GLN A 394 -17.49 -31.85 -25.63
N TRP A 395 -16.42 -32.31 -26.29
CA TRP A 395 -15.08 -31.76 -26.13
C TRP A 395 -14.98 -30.33 -26.68
N ASP A 396 -15.55 -30.05 -27.86
CA ASP A 396 -15.62 -28.71 -28.43
C ASP A 396 -16.40 -27.74 -27.54
N ALA A 397 -17.48 -28.20 -26.89
CA ALA A 397 -18.23 -27.42 -25.92
C ALA A 397 -17.43 -27.11 -24.64
N VAL A 398 -16.67 -28.09 -24.12
CA VAL A 398 -15.73 -27.89 -23.00
C VAL A 398 -14.69 -26.82 -23.33
N ARG A 399 -14.10 -26.89 -24.53
CA ARG A 399 -13.13 -25.90 -25.00
C ARG A 399 -13.74 -24.51 -25.12
N SER A 400 -14.92 -24.42 -25.72
CA SER A 400 -15.63 -23.15 -25.88
C SER A 400 -15.88 -22.49 -24.51
N ALA A 401 -16.29 -23.26 -23.50
CA ALA A 401 -16.49 -22.73 -22.15
C ALA A 401 -15.17 -22.25 -21.50
N ILE A 402 -14.07 -22.99 -21.67
CA ILE A 402 -12.75 -22.61 -21.15
C ILE A 402 -12.20 -21.36 -21.86
N GLU A 403 -12.33 -21.28 -23.19
CA GLU A 403 -11.87 -20.13 -23.98
C GLU A 403 -12.74 -18.87 -23.72
N THR A 404 -14.05 -19.03 -23.52
CA THR A 404 -14.94 -17.94 -23.07
C THR A 404 -14.60 -17.47 -21.66
N GLU A 405 -14.48 -18.35 -20.67
CA GLU A 405 -14.13 -17.90 -19.30
C GLU A 405 -12.73 -17.28 -19.24
N ILE A 406 -11.73 -17.77 -19.99
CA ILE A 406 -10.42 -17.09 -20.05
C ILE A 406 -10.55 -15.69 -20.69
N ASN A 407 -11.43 -15.52 -21.68
CA ASN A 407 -11.74 -14.18 -22.20
C ASN A 407 -12.37 -13.31 -21.10
N ASP A 408 -13.49 -13.73 -20.54
CA ASP A 408 -14.36 -12.91 -19.69
C ASP A 408 -13.74 -12.67 -18.29
N SER A 409 -12.99 -13.64 -17.75
CA SER A 409 -12.28 -13.51 -16.46
C SER A 409 -10.85 -12.96 -16.56
N VAL A 410 -10.20 -12.89 -17.73
CA VAL A 410 -8.81 -12.41 -17.84
C VAL A 410 -8.61 -11.35 -18.92
N ILE A 411 -9.04 -11.60 -20.16
CA ILE A 411 -8.76 -10.70 -21.30
C ILE A 411 -9.64 -9.45 -21.24
N GLU A 412 -10.94 -9.60 -21.02
CA GLU A 412 -11.85 -8.46 -20.93
C GLU A 412 -11.50 -7.54 -19.75
N PRO A 413 -11.23 -8.01 -18.52
CA PRO A 413 -10.85 -7.14 -17.41
C PRO A 413 -9.50 -6.44 -17.62
N ILE A 414 -8.59 -7.04 -18.40
CA ILE A 414 -7.36 -6.37 -18.88
C ILE A 414 -7.74 -5.23 -19.83
N ASN A 415 -8.55 -5.48 -20.86
CA ASN A 415 -8.98 -4.48 -21.85
C ASN A 415 -9.73 -3.30 -21.18
N ASN A 416 -10.69 -3.61 -20.32
CA ASN A 416 -11.50 -2.66 -19.56
C ASN A 416 -10.64 -1.72 -18.69
N SER A 417 -9.51 -2.23 -18.20
CA SER A 417 -8.60 -1.44 -17.35
C SER A 417 -7.55 -0.68 -18.16
N PHE A 418 -6.97 -1.31 -19.19
CA PHE A 418 -5.78 -0.78 -19.87
C PHE A 418 -6.13 0.30 -20.90
N SER A 419 -7.34 0.26 -21.47
CA SER A 419 -7.84 1.23 -22.47
C SER A 419 -7.79 2.70 -22.01
N VAL A 420 -7.75 2.97 -20.70
CA VAL A 420 -7.53 4.34 -20.20
C VAL A 420 -6.17 4.91 -20.65
N PHE A 421 -5.16 4.07 -20.88
CA PHE A 421 -3.81 4.45 -21.31
C PHE A 421 -3.56 4.40 -22.84
N GLU A 422 -4.56 4.08 -23.68
CA GLU A 422 -4.39 3.91 -25.15
C GLU A 422 -3.85 5.14 -25.92
N ALA A 423 -3.88 6.32 -25.30
CA ALA A 423 -3.32 7.55 -25.86
C ALA A 423 -2.31 8.18 -24.88
N PRO A 424 -1.32 8.97 -25.39
CA PRO A 424 -0.43 9.72 -24.52
C PRO A 424 -1.22 10.78 -23.74
N HIS A 425 -1.35 10.57 -22.43
CA HIS A 425 -1.98 11.49 -21.48
C HIS A 425 -0.92 12.11 -20.56
N TYR A 426 -1.20 13.30 -20.01
CA TYR A 426 -0.43 13.77 -18.88
C TYR A 426 -0.84 12.96 -17.65
N LEU A 427 0.12 12.24 -17.06
CA LEU A 427 -0.10 11.37 -15.91
C LEU A 427 0.45 12.02 -14.65
N THR A 428 -0.39 12.15 -13.62
CA THR A 428 0.01 12.62 -12.30
C THR A 428 -0.26 11.53 -11.26
N ARG A 429 0.74 11.19 -10.45
CA ARG A 429 0.61 10.32 -9.27
C ARG A 429 0.71 11.17 -8.01
N MET A 430 -0.27 11.08 -7.14
CA MET A 430 -0.30 11.73 -5.83
C MET A 430 -0.54 10.70 -4.74
N TYR A 431 0.10 10.89 -3.60
CA TYR A 431 0.02 10.02 -2.44
C TYR A 431 -0.28 10.83 -1.19
N THR A 432 -1.12 10.26 -0.33
CA THR A 432 -1.40 10.79 1.00
C THR A 432 -1.57 9.66 1.99
N ARG A 433 -1.52 9.98 3.27
CA ARG A 433 -1.85 9.08 4.38
C ARG A 433 -2.82 9.85 5.28
N LEU A 434 -3.91 9.20 5.65
CA LEU A 434 -5.06 9.81 6.33
C LEU A 434 -5.55 8.87 7.42
N SER A 435 -5.73 9.40 8.62
CA SER A 435 -6.43 8.74 9.72
C SER A 435 -7.94 9.00 9.65
N ALA A 436 -8.76 8.14 10.25
CA ALA A 436 -10.23 8.25 10.22
C ALA A 436 -10.78 9.61 10.74
N ALA A 437 -10.03 10.28 11.64
CA ALA A 437 -10.38 11.60 12.17
C ALA A 437 -10.22 12.75 11.14
N GLU A 438 -9.53 12.52 10.03
CA GLU A 438 -9.07 13.53 9.07
C GLU A 438 -9.86 13.48 7.76
N MET A 439 -10.54 12.36 7.51
CA MET A 439 -11.44 12.11 6.37
C MET A 439 -12.78 12.88 6.47
N THR A 440 -12.70 14.16 6.83
CA THR A 440 -13.85 15.06 7.06
C THR A 440 -14.26 15.86 5.82
N LEU A 441 -13.51 15.73 4.73
CA LEU A 441 -13.70 16.39 3.45
C LEU A 441 -13.26 15.45 2.31
N ASP A 442 -13.91 15.56 1.16
CA ASP A 442 -13.61 14.75 -0.02
C ASP A 442 -12.62 15.48 -0.92
N PRO A 443 -11.39 14.99 -1.13
CA PRO A 443 -10.42 15.71 -1.96
C PRO A 443 -10.88 15.78 -3.42
N THR A 444 -10.91 16.99 -3.96
CA THR A 444 -11.27 17.28 -5.35
C THR A 444 -10.10 17.83 -6.15
N PHE A 445 -9.99 17.40 -7.41
CA PHE A 445 -8.83 17.61 -8.26
C PHE A 445 -9.16 18.42 -9.51
N ASP A 446 -8.16 19.07 -10.09
CA ASP A 446 -8.25 19.89 -11.30
C ASP A 446 -6.87 19.92 -12.00
N PHE A 447 -6.79 20.36 -13.25
CA PHE A 447 -5.57 20.32 -14.07
C PHE A 447 -4.89 21.69 -14.17
N ASN A 448 -3.66 21.80 -13.69
CA ASN A 448 -2.83 22.98 -13.91
C ASN A 448 -1.88 22.77 -15.10
N LEU A 449 -2.18 23.47 -16.20
CA LEU A 449 -1.43 23.43 -17.46
C LEU A 449 -0.08 24.17 -17.42
N THR A 450 0.22 24.88 -16.32
CA THR A 450 1.40 25.74 -16.17
C THR A 450 2.39 25.30 -15.09
N MET A 451 1.98 24.38 -14.21
CA MET A 451 2.81 23.85 -13.14
C MET A 451 3.84 22.88 -13.70
N ALA A 452 5.06 22.92 -13.16
CA ALA A 452 6.15 22.09 -13.66
C ALA A 452 5.89 20.58 -13.46
N SER A 453 6.37 19.78 -14.42
CA SER A 453 6.47 18.33 -14.30
C SER A 453 7.42 17.92 -13.18
N GLN A 454 7.19 16.73 -12.62
CA GLN A 454 7.93 16.14 -11.52
C GLN A 454 8.29 14.70 -11.87
N THR A 455 9.56 14.44 -12.11
CA THR A 455 10.08 13.09 -12.43
C THR A 455 9.88 12.12 -11.25
N ILE A 456 10.05 10.81 -11.48
CA ILE A 456 10.11 9.82 -10.38
C ILE A 456 11.40 9.88 -9.57
N VAL A 457 12.50 10.37 -10.15
CA VAL A 457 13.83 10.32 -9.51
C VAL A 457 13.95 11.38 -8.40
N ARG A 458 14.57 11.00 -7.29
CA ARG A 458 15.00 11.85 -6.18
C ARG A 458 16.45 11.49 -5.87
N GLU A 459 17.34 12.47 -5.83
CA GLU A 459 18.75 12.22 -5.56
C GLU A 459 19.25 12.95 -4.31
N ALA A 460 20.22 12.32 -3.65
CA ALA A 460 21.14 12.96 -2.72
C ALA A 460 22.56 12.50 -3.06
N SER A 461 23.57 13.30 -2.73
CA SER A 461 24.98 12.90 -2.88
C SER A 461 25.70 12.95 -1.55
N LEU A 462 26.48 11.89 -1.27
CA LEU A 462 27.36 11.77 -0.11
C LEU A 462 28.81 11.85 -0.61
N VAL A 463 29.52 12.89 -0.21
CA VAL A 463 30.92 13.13 -0.59
C VAL A 463 31.82 12.96 0.64
N SER A 464 32.66 11.95 0.63
CA SER A 464 33.57 11.59 1.74
C SER A 464 35.03 11.89 1.42
N THR A 465 35.76 12.43 2.41
CA THR A 465 37.18 12.78 2.27
C THR A 465 37.97 12.42 3.53
N CYS A 466 38.99 11.57 3.39
CA CYS A 466 39.92 11.26 4.50
C CYS A 466 40.88 12.45 4.70
N SER A 467 40.72 13.21 5.78
CA SER A 467 41.39 14.50 6.02
C SER A 467 41.93 14.60 7.44
N GLY A 468 43.27 14.66 7.57
CA GLY A 468 43.95 14.74 8.87
C GLY A 468 43.96 13.43 9.67
N GLY A 469 43.62 12.30 9.06
CA GLY A 469 43.47 11.00 9.75
C GLY A 469 42.04 10.71 10.22
N SER A 470 41.04 11.44 9.73
CA SER A 470 39.62 11.14 9.97
C SER A 470 38.80 11.39 8.70
N THR A 471 37.79 10.56 8.46
CA THR A 471 36.83 10.79 7.39
C THR A 471 36.02 12.05 7.71
N GLN A 472 35.83 12.92 6.72
CA GLN A 472 34.92 14.07 6.76
C GLN A 472 33.96 13.94 5.60
N TRP A 473 32.67 13.99 5.87
CA TRP A 473 31.62 13.75 4.87
C TRP A 473 30.59 14.89 4.83
N ASN A 474 30.08 15.17 3.64
CA ASN A 474 29.02 16.13 3.37
C ASN A 474 27.90 15.44 2.58
N MET A 475 26.66 15.81 2.85
CA MET A 475 25.48 15.32 2.15
C MET A 475 24.67 16.49 1.57
N THR A 476 24.44 16.47 0.26
CA THR A 476 23.62 17.44 -0.46
C THR A 476 22.40 16.79 -1.10
N LEU A 477 21.25 17.47 -1.11
CA LEU A 477 20.12 17.09 -1.97
C LEU A 477 20.47 17.36 -3.45
N GLY A 478 19.78 16.65 -4.35
CA GLY A 478 20.03 16.68 -5.80
C GLY A 478 18.75 16.75 -6.63
N GLN A 479 18.76 16.15 -7.83
CA GLN A 479 17.64 16.18 -8.77
C GLN A 479 16.30 15.73 -8.15
N GLY A 480 15.22 16.42 -8.51
CA GLY A 480 13.84 16.08 -8.14
C GLY A 480 13.42 16.45 -6.71
N THR A 481 14.32 17.02 -5.90
CA THR A 481 14.06 17.40 -4.50
C THR A 481 13.60 18.86 -4.33
N ASP A 482 13.56 19.62 -5.43
CA ASP A 482 13.42 21.09 -5.50
C ASP A 482 14.50 21.89 -4.72
N ARG A 483 15.54 21.21 -4.20
CA ARG A 483 16.63 21.77 -3.39
C ARG A 483 18.01 21.25 -3.84
N ASP A 484 18.18 21.15 -5.16
CA ASP A 484 19.40 20.70 -5.81
C ASP A 484 20.64 21.50 -5.31
N GLY A 485 21.66 20.77 -4.85
CA GLY A 485 22.88 21.31 -4.27
C GLY A 485 22.80 21.76 -2.81
N GLU A 486 21.64 21.66 -2.13
CA GLU A 486 21.53 22.11 -0.73
C GLU A 486 22.20 21.13 0.24
N LEU A 487 23.19 21.61 1.00
CA LEU A 487 23.84 20.86 2.08
C LEU A 487 22.88 20.62 3.24
N ILE A 488 22.44 19.38 3.44
CA ILE A 488 21.51 18.99 4.50
C ILE A 488 22.20 18.37 5.72
N MET A 489 23.33 17.69 5.52
CA MET A 489 24.09 17.06 6.62
C MET A 489 25.60 17.16 6.37
N GLN A 490 26.39 17.18 7.44
CA GLN A 490 27.84 17.10 7.40
C GLN A 490 28.38 16.45 8.68
N GLY A 491 29.45 15.66 8.60
CA GLY A 491 29.99 14.96 9.77
C GLY A 491 31.48 14.60 9.71
N VAL A 492 31.96 14.07 10.84
CA VAL A 492 33.35 13.61 11.04
C VAL A 492 33.34 12.22 11.66
N GLY A 493 34.21 11.33 11.16
CA GLY A 493 34.13 9.88 11.37
C GLY A 493 33.34 9.21 10.24
N LEU A 494 32.80 8.02 10.48
CA LEU A 494 31.97 7.32 9.50
C LEU A 494 30.74 8.13 9.06
N PRO A 495 30.26 7.96 7.82
CA PRO A 495 28.91 8.36 7.44
C PRO A 495 27.85 7.48 8.14
N PRO A 496 26.56 7.84 8.04
CA PRO A 496 25.47 6.99 8.54
C PRO A 496 25.44 5.64 7.81
N THR A 497 25.04 4.59 8.52
CA THR A 497 24.94 3.21 8.01
C THR A 497 23.73 2.49 8.63
N PHE A 498 23.51 1.21 8.29
CA PHE A 498 22.36 0.34 8.64
C PHE A 498 21.93 0.25 10.13
N PHE A 499 22.66 0.88 11.04
CA PHE A 499 22.47 0.79 12.49
C PHE A 499 22.44 2.16 13.17
N SER A 500 22.67 3.26 12.44
CA SER A 500 22.60 4.62 12.96
C SER A 500 21.24 5.26 12.69
N THR A 501 20.38 5.34 13.71
CA THR A 501 19.25 6.28 13.68
C THR A 501 19.79 7.71 13.63
N LEU A 502 19.23 8.55 12.75
CA LEU A 502 19.62 9.96 12.65
C LEU A 502 18.70 10.80 13.54
N PRO A 503 19.18 11.38 14.66
CA PRO A 503 18.36 12.21 15.54
C PRO A 503 18.19 13.62 14.95
N VAL A 504 17.44 13.72 13.85
CA VAL A 504 17.04 14.99 13.26
C VAL A 504 15.75 15.47 13.93
N VAL A 505 15.75 16.73 14.38
CA VAL A 505 14.53 17.45 14.80
C VAL A 505 14.37 18.62 13.85
N GLN A 506 13.68 18.38 12.74
CA GLN A 506 13.28 19.35 11.74
C GLN A 506 11.81 19.10 11.37
N SER A 507 11.18 20.08 10.73
CA SER A 507 9.86 19.90 10.13
C SER A 507 9.89 18.81 9.05
N PHE A 508 8.82 18.03 8.97
CA PHE A 508 8.55 17.03 7.93
C PHE A 508 8.06 17.69 6.64
N VAL A 509 7.61 18.94 6.71
CA VAL A 509 7.06 19.72 5.60
C VAL A 509 8.08 20.75 5.08
N GLN A 510 8.39 20.70 3.79
CA GLN A 510 9.17 21.73 3.11
C GLN A 510 8.29 22.94 2.76
N SER A 511 7.12 22.70 2.19
CA SER A 511 6.13 23.74 1.91
C SER A 511 4.70 23.21 1.87
N ILE A 512 3.77 24.10 2.19
CA ILE A 512 2.33 23.93 1.99
C ILE A 512 1.87 25.01 1.01
N ASP A 513 1.27 24.58 -0.08
CA ASP A 513 0.74 25.43 -1.15
C ASP A 513 -0.76 25.15 -1.37
N LEU A 514 -1.54 26.18 -1.72
CA LEU A 514 -2.89 26.01 -2.25
C LEU A 514 -2.87 26.07 -3.78
N THR A 515 -3.47 25.07 -4.42
CA THR A 515 -3.44 24.87 -5.88
C THR A 515 -4.82 25.01 -6.53
N ARG A 516 -4.79 25.17 -7.86
CA ARG A 516 -5.92 25.50 -8.75
C ARG A 516 -5.50 25.24 -10.20
N SER A 517 -6.44 25.13 -11.13
CA SER A 517 -6.18 25.03 -12.58
C SER A 517 -5.36 26.19 -13.14
N GLU A 518 -5.77 27.44 -12.89
CA GLU A 518 -5.10 28.61 -13.45
C GLU A 518 -4.13 29.33 -12.51
N GLY A 519 -2.94 29.61 -13.02
CA GLY A 519 -1.93 30.46 -12.38
C GLY A 519 -1.05 29.74 -11.36
N ALA A 520 -0.24 30.53 -10.65
CA ALA A 520 0.69 30.01 -9.65
C ALA A 520 -0.03 29.55 -8.38
N ALA A 521 0.53 28.53 -7.72
CA ALA A 521 0.11 28.09 -6.40
C ALA A 521 0.37 29.17 -5.33
N GLU A 522 -0.44 29.15 -4.26
CA GLU A 522 -0.37 30.13 -3.18
C GLU A 522 0.33 29.54 -1.95
N ARG A 523 1.56 30.01 -1.70
CA ARG A 523 2.42 29.54 -0.61
C ARG A 523 1.89 29.95 0.76
N ILE A 524 1.36 28.99 1.50
CA ILE A 524 0.87 29.17 2.88
C ILE A 524 2.04 29.06 3.87
N THR A 525 2.80 27.98 3.78
CA THR A 525 3.93 27.68 4.67
C THR A 525 5.17 27.36 3.84
N SER A 526 6.31 27.94 4.19
CA SER A 526 7.61 27.59 3.59
C SER A 526 8.64 27.47 4.71
N ASN A 527 9.07 26.24 4.99
CA ASN A 527 10.09 26.01 6.00
C ASN A 527 11.49 26.21 5.43
N SER A 528 12.46 26.44 6.31
CA SER A 528 13.87 26.59 5.95
C SER A 528 14.74 25.87 6.96
N PHE A 529 15.76 25.18 6.46
CA PHE A 529 16.49 24.16 7.21
C PHE A 529 17.95 24.59 7.43
N LYS A 530 18.56 24.09 8.50
CA LYS A 530 20.00 24.22 8.74
C LYS A 530 20.69 22.88 8.42
N PRO A 531 21.91 22.88 7.88
CA PRO A 531 22.70 21.65 7.76
C PRO A 531 22.94 21.05 9.15
N VAL A 532 22.57 19.79 9.36
CA VAL A 532 22.79 19.07 10.62
C VAL A 532 24.26 18.65 10.70
N ARG A 533 24.84 18.69 11.92
CA ARG A 533 26.26 18.40 12.16
C ARG A 533 26.42 17.18 13.04
N TYR A 534 27.18 16.20 12.57
CA TYR A 534 27.38 14.92 13.25
C TYR A 534 28.84 14.66 13.62
N VAL A 535 29.04 13.88 14.68
CA VAL A 535 30.32 13.24 15.01
C VAL A 535 30.04 11.76 15.28
N SER A 536 30.86 10.88 14.69
CA SER A 536 30.86 9.45 14.98
C SER A 536 31.45 9.19 16.36
N THR A 537 30.79 8.33 17.12
CA THR A 537 31.20 7.85 18.45
C THR A 537 31.12 6.33 18.49
N ASP A 538 31.73 5.71 19.51
CA ASP A 538 31.61 4.28 19.82
C ASP A 538 30.14 3.80 19.98
N SER A 539 29.21 4.74 20.16
CA SER A 539 27.76 4.54 20.31
C SER A 539 26.93 4.98 19.09
N GLY A 540 27.56 5.34 17.96
CA GLY A 540 26.88 5.83 16.75
C GLY A 540 27.04 7.34 16.52
N LEU A 541 26.14 7.95 15.76
CA LEU A 541 26.23 9.37 15.38
C LEU A 541 25.56 10.28 16.41
N GLU A 542 26.33 11.20 17.00
CA GLU A 542 25.80 12.26 17.85
C GLU A 542 25.68 13.59 17.09
N VAL A 543 24.61 14.35 17.33
CA VAL A 543 24.44 15.71 16.79
C VAL A 543 25.24 16.71 17.63
N VAL A 544 26.12 17.45 16.96
CA VAL A 544 26.91 18.52 17.56
C VAL A 544 26.04 19.74 17.80
N ALA A 545 25.45 19.81 19.00
CA ALA A 545 24.68 20.97 19.45
C ALA A 545 25.46 22.29 19.25
N GLU A 546 24.78 23.35 18.79
CA GLU A 546 25.41 24.66 18.59
C GLU A 546 26.02 25.17 19.90
N VAL A 547 27.36 25.19 19.99
CA VAL A 547 28.08 25.81 21.10
C VAL A 547 27.75 27.30 21.10
N ALA A 548 26.83 27.70 21.98
CA ALA A 548 26.35 29.06 22.12
C ALA A 548 27.53 30.05 22.14
N PRO A 549 27.51 31.10 21.29
CA PRO A 549 28.72 31.79 20.86
C PRO A 549 29.50 32.34 22.06
N VAL A 550 30.70 31.80 22.27
CA VAL A 550 31.55 32.11 23.43
C VAL A 550 31.75 33.62 23.51
N ARG A 551 31.04 34.26 24.45
CA ARG A 551 31.15 35.69 24.73
C ARG A 551 32.61 36.01 25.01
N LYS A 552 33.31 36.61 24.02
CA LYS A 552 34.72 36.99 24.13
C LYS A 552 34.89 37.93 25.33
N LYS A 553 35.29 37.36 26.46
CA LYS A 553 35.52 38.03 27.74
C LYS A 553 36.66 39.03 27.52
N ARG A 554 36.32 40.28 27.20
CA ARG A 554 37.27 41.38 26.99
C ARG A 554 38.21 41.41 28.20
N ARG A 555 39.46 40.99 28.02
CA ARG A 555 40.51 41.16 29.04
C ARG A 555 40.65 42.67 29.28
N GLY A 556 40.52 43.08 30.54
CA GLY A 556 40.63 44.49 30.91
C GLY A 556 42.03 45.03 30.67
N GLY A 557 42.13 46.17 30.02
CA GLY A 557 43.26 47.09 30.18
C GLY A 557 42.89 48.08 31.28
N SER A 558 43.73 48.24 32.30
CA SER A 558 43.50 49.15 33.42
C SER A 558 43.86 50.59 33.05
N VAL A 559 42.93 51.53 33.27
CA VAL A 559 43.26 52.94 33.50
C VAL A 559 42.55 53.37 34.78
N SER A 560 43.30 53.93 35.71
CA SER A 560 42.83 54.41 37.01
C SER A 560 42.34 55.86 36.94
N LEU A 561 41.23 56.17 37.62
CA LEU A 561 40.96 57.52 38.09
C LEU A 561 40.18 57.46 39.41
N GLU A 562 40.71 58.09 40.45
CA GLU A 562 39.98 58.34 41.70
C GLU A 562 39.34 59.74 41.64
N LEU A 563 38.08 59.88 42.03
CA LEU A 563 37.64 60.70 43.19
C LEU A 563 36.10 60.74 43.32
N LEU A 564 35.63 60.99 44.55
CA LEU A 564 34.27 61.41 44.93
C LEU A 564 33.12 60.39 44.65
N GLY A 565 32.21 60.10 45.59
CA GLY A 565 32.16 60.45 47.03
C GLY A 565 30.72 60.67 47.52
N LEU A 566 30.36 60.03 48.65
CA LEU A 566 29.04 60.08 49.33
C LEU A 566 27.90 59.42 48.52
N LEU A 567 26.86 58.83 49.12
CA LEU A 567 26.38 58.83 50.52
C LEU A 567 25.79 57.44 50.87
N ALA A 568 25.65 57.11 52.16
CA ALA A 568 25.05 55.86 52.63
C ALA A 568 24.13 56.05 53.86
N GLY A 569 23.08 55.24 53.96
CA GLY A 569 22.16 55.15 55.10
C GLY A 569 21.03 54.15 54.79
N LEU A 570 20.98 52.99 55.46
CA LEU A 570 20.37 52.75 56.78
C LEU A 570 18.84 52.72 56.79
N MET A 571 18.25 51.50 56.79
CA MET A 571 17.61 50.97 58.00
C MET A 571 17.31 49.46 57.89
N VAL A 572 17.20 48.82 59.05
CA VAL A 572 16.80 47.41 59.24
C VAL A 572 15.84 47.38 60.43
N LEU A 573 14.71 46.66 60.33
CA LEU A 573 14.18 45.79 61.39
C LEU A 573 12.88 45.05 61.01
N ARG A 574 12.75 43.82 61.54
CA ARG A 574 11.51 43.04 61.63
C ARG A 574 10.68 43.51 62.82
N TRP A 575 9.36 43.27 62.82
CA TRP A 575 8.58 42.70 63.96
C TRP A 575 7.11 42.42 63.55
N SER A 576 6.25 41.74 64.34
CA SER A 576 6.29 40.30 64.66
C SER A 576 4.91 39.80 65.17
N ARG A 577 4.55 38.52 64.91
CA ARG A 577 3.42 37.77 65.54
C ARG A 577 2.00 38.32 65.19
N ALA A 578 0.87 37.65 65.46
CA ALA A 578 0.57 36.47 66.28
C ALA A 578 -0.52 35.53 65.66
N ARG A 579 -0.89 34.44 66.36
CA ARG A 579 -1.79 33.35 65.89
C ARG A 579 -3.24 33.45 66.39
N ARG A 580 -4.19 32.96 65.56
CA ARG A 580 -5.46 32.23 65.87
C ARG A 580 -6.17 31.97 64.51
N CYS A 581 -6.73 30.80 64.15
CA CYS A 581 -7.72 29.90 64.77
C CYS A 581 -9.05 30.64 65.09
N ASP A 582 -10.23 30.20 64.69
CA ASP A 582 -10.71 28.81 64.55
C ASP A 582 -11.97 28.70 63.63
N GLN A 583 -12.43 27.47 63.32
CA GLN A 583 -13.73 27.05 62.72
C GLN A 583 -14.06 27.55 61.27
N ARG A 584 -14.42 26.70 60.29
CA ARG A 584 -15.51 25.68 60.12
C ARG A 584 -16.89 26.26 59.77
N CYS A 585 -17.23 26.21 58.47
CA CYS A 585 -18.54 25.92 57.83
C CYS A 585 -18.43 26.32 56.33
N SER A 586 -19.01 25.73 55.28
CA SER A 586 -19.71 24.46 54.95
C SER A 586 -20.93 24.79 54.08
N VAL A 587 -21.14 23.99 53.01
CA VAL A 587 -22.35 23.94 52.15
C VAL A 587 -22.49 25.01 51.03
N ALA A 588 -22.34 24.47 49.82
CA ALA A 588 -22.94 24.71 48.49
C ALA A 588 -24.25 25.53 48.32
N LEU A 589 -24.69 25.59 47.04
CA LEU A 589 -25.83 26.26 46.39
C LEU A 589 -25.44 27.62 45.76
N ARG A 590 -25.68 27.85 44.45
CA ARG A 590 -26.25 27.01 43.38
C ARG A 590 -25.34 26.98 42.17
#